data_AF-A0A9P0H0Z6-F1
#
_entry.id   AF-A0A9P0H0Z6-F1
#
_cell.length_a   1.000
_cell.length_b   1.000
_cell.length_c   1.000
_cell.angle_alpha   90.00
_cell.angle_beta   90.00
_cell.angle_gamma   90.00
#
_symmetry.space_group_name_H-M   'P 1'
#
loop_
_entity.id
_entity.type
_entity.pdbx_description
1 polymer ?
#
loop_
_entity_poly.entity_id
_entity_poly.type
_entity_poly.pdbx_seq_one_letter_code
_entity_poly.pdbx_strand_id
1 'polypeptide(L)'
;MASVYIFLKLFFITSISYTVTGIPLGSNVHCAVRREISPCTCRYEDPPPLRSSKVINVVCESMTSFQQVVTALQGKFETDVDIILKISHSSLDDLPQLSFQQMGITIQQLRLQNDNLSAIPESVFSGMGKAELVSLSDNALTAIPQNVLRLMPRLKTLDISRGGIANITSTDFLGLPTLSTLILSANNVSLLEANSLPATINKLHIGGNRIRSLNGTLRCLTDLEWVFLNNNQLDNLEGELPEVRPNKRLTMLQASNNRIGSMPQELKDFTALDILSLGSNKIKYLGGAIANAKKLKILELYNNHLERLETGDFANLENLEDLDLQYNFLTHLNKSLLPLKNLRRVKLSYNRLTVFSPSEIRGLMRLKFADFSHNLISEISAKGENWVEPSAKVDELRLEFNNLKTLEGSIGLQIVGLTKLNISHNLLESIGPQGFEGLKELKCLDISHNKLLTLSDAAQTILVSLEDLRASFNFITHLEKDFHGFPQLCWADMSYNQIEDISNSLLDHTQCTYHGVNMTLRIYLQGNHGICNLQISEKIMKIQKQRDVEMHGLTDCQHANSTQIHVASSLLV
;
A
#
# COMPACT_ATOMS: atom_id res chain seq x y z
N MET A 1 1.85 -1.10 0.16
CA MET A 1 1.66 -2.23 -0.78
C MET A 1 0.45 -2.10 -1.73
N ALA A 2 -0.70 -1.55 -1.34
CA ALA A 2 -1.90 -1.51 -2.20
C ALA A 2 -1.87 -0.48 -3.36
N SER A 3 -1.19 0.67 -3.21
CA SER A 3 -1.21 1.73 -4.25
C SER A 3 -0.24 1.51 -5.42
N VAL A 4 0.88 0.80 -5.20
CA VAL A 4 1.85 0.46 -6.26
C VAL A 4 1.42 -0.78 -7.05
N TYR A 5 0.65 -1.69 -6.43
CA TYR A 5 0.04 -2.84 -7.13
C TYR A 5 -0.98 -2.43 -8.19
N ILE A 6 -1.65 -1.28 -8.03
CA ILE A 6 -2.67 -0.80 -8.97
C ILE A 6 -2.05 -0.40 -10.32
N PHE A 7 -0.84 0.16 -10.34
CA PHE A 7 -0.15 0.54 -11.57
C PHE A 7 0.34 -0.68 -12.39
N LEU A 8 0.77 -1.75 -11.72
CA LEU A 8 1.13 -3.02 -12.38
C LEU A 8 -0.13 -3.80 -12.83
N LYS A 9 -1.23 -3.75 -12.07
CA LYS A 9 -2.51 -4.36 -12.49
C LYS A 9 -3.05 -3.74 -13.78
N LEU A 10 -2.86 -2.44 -13.99
CA LEU A 10 -3.34 -1.73 -15.19
C LEU A 10 -2.57 -2.10 -16.47
N PHE A 11 -1.37 -2.70 -16.38
CA PHE A 11 -0.61 -3.16 -17.56
C PHE A 11 -0.59 -4.69 -17.73
N PHE A 12 -0.85 -5.48 -16.69
CA PHE A 12 -0.72 -6.95 -16.73
C PHE A 12 -1.95 -7.76 -16.31
N ILE A 13 -3.12 -7.14 -16.04
CA ILE A 13 -4.36 -7.88 -15.77
C ILE A 13 -5.42 -7.57 -16.82
N THR A 14 -5.52 -8.46 -17.81
CA THR A 14 -6.82 -8.87 -18.36
C THR A 14 -7.07 -10.31 -17.91
N SER A 15 -7.58 -10.46 -16.70
CA SER A 15 -8.23 -11.67 -16.21
C SER A 15 -9.26 -11.24 -15.17
N ILE A 16 -10.44 -10.89 -15.65
CA ILE A 16 -11.61 -10.71 -14.80
C ILE A 16 -12.35 -12.05 -14.81
N SER A 17 -12.34 -12.72 -13.67
CA SER A 17 -13.22 -13.86 -13.38
C SER A 17 -14.62 -13.33 -13.06
N TYR A 18 -15.63 -13.74 -13.82
CA TYR A 18 -17.03 -13.65 -13.38
C TYR A 18 -17.60 -15.05 -13.21
N THR A 19 -18.13 -15.27 -12.01
CA THR A 19 -18.97 -16.42 -11.65
C THR A 19 -20.28 -16.41 -12.42
N VAL A 20 -20.70 -17.60 -12.79
CA VAL A 20 -21.90 -17.94 -13.58
C VAL A 20 -23.18 -17.57 -12.82
N THR A 21 -24.03 -16.74 -13.44
CA THR A 21 -25.49 -16.88 -13.39
C THR A 21 -26.05 -16.55 -14.78
N GLY A 22 -26.97 -17.40 -15.26
CA GLY A 22 -27.35 -17.47 -16.66
C GLY A 22 -28.53 -16.61 -17.10
N ILE A 23 -28.78 -16.75 -18.42
CA ILE A 23 -29.98 -16.47 -19.25
C ILE A 23 -29.84 -15.26 -20.22
N PRO A 24 -30.32 -15.38 -21.48
CA PRO A 24 -29.52 -15.10 -22.67
C PRO A 24 -30.05 -13.98 -23.60
N LEU A 25 -29.34 -13.86 -24.74
CA LEU A 25 -29.66 -13.20 -26.02
C LEU A 25 -29.24 -11.73 -26.17
N GLY A 26 -28.13 -11.57 -26.91
CA GLY A 26 -27.60 -10.32 -27.43
C GLY A 26 -26.42 -10.61 -28.35
N SER A 27 -26.74 -11.07 -29.56
CA SER A 27 -25.83 -11.52 -30.61
C SER A 27 -24.98 -10.39 -31.20
N ASN A 28 -23.65 -10.53 -31.11
CA ASN A 28 -22.70 -10.20 -32.17
C ASN A 28 -21.49 -11.14 -32.01
N VAL A 29 -21.67 -12.33 -32.55
CA VAL A 29 -20.67 -13.40 -32.69
C VAL A 29 -20.17 -13.25 -34.14
N HIS A 30 -18.88 -13.09 -34.43
CA HIS A 30 -18.04 -14.24 -34.79
C HIS A 30 -16.60 -13.79 -35.13
N CYS A 31 -15.61 -14.16 -34.31
CA CYS A 31 -14.72 -15.23 -34.75
C CYS A 31 -15.50 -16.43 -35.30
N ALA A 32 -15.68 -16.47 -36.63
CA ALA A 32 -16.53 -17.44 -37.33
C ALA A 32 -16.07 -18.88 -37.16
N VAL A 33 -14.80 -19.05 -36.79
CA VAL A 33 -14.08 -20.32 -36.77
C VAL A 33 -14.00 -20.93 -35.37
N ARG A 34 -14.67 -20.33 -34.36
CA ARG A 34 -14.56 -20.71 -32.94
C ARG A 34 -14.84 -22.20 -32.66
N ARG A 35 -15.72 -22.85 -33.43
CA ARG A 35 -15.97 -24.30 -33.29
C ARG A 35 -14.88 -25.15 -33.95
N GLU A 36 -14.27 -24.66 -35.03
CA GLU A 36 -13.28 -25.41 -35.81
C GLU A 36 -11.87 -25.35 -35.20
N ILE A 37 -11.58 -24.32 -34.40
CA ILE A 37 -10.29 -24.17 -33.71
C ILE A 37 -10.26 -24.77 -32.30
N SER A 38 -11.33 -25.42 -31.86
CA SER A 38 -11.40 -26.08 -30.54
C SER A 38 -10.26 -27.10 -30.40
N PRO A 39 -9.49 -27.12 -29.28
CA PRO A 39 -9.79 -26.51 -27.98
C PRO A 39 -9.36 -25.04 -27.81
N CYS A 40 -8.78 -24.40 -28.82
CA CYS A 40 -8.50 -22.97 -28.79
C CYS A 40 -9.78 -22.14 -28.91
N THR A 41 -9.69 -20.88 -28.50
CA THR A 41 -10.78 -19.89 -28.60
C THR A 41 -10.25 -18.58 -29.17
N CYS A 42 -11.14 -17.74 -29.67
CA CYS A 42 -10.77 -16.50 -30.34
C CYS A 42 -11.78 -15.38 -30.08
N ARG A 43 -11.29 -14.14 -30.01
CA ARG A 43 -12.07 -12.89 -29.83
C ARG A 43 -11.37 -11.72 -30.53
N TYR A 44 -12.12 -10.73 -31.01
CA TYR A 44 -11.52 -9.47 -31.46
C TYR A 44 -11.01 -8.66 -30.25
N GLU A 45 -9.98 -7.86 -30.47
CA GLU A 45 -9.51 -6.89 -29.48
C GLU A 45 -10.48 -5.69 -29.40
N ASP A 46 -10.89 -5.32 -28.19
CA ASP A 46 -11.81 -4.20 -27.92
C ASP A 46 -11.13 -3.20 -26.96
N PRO A 47 -11.07 -1.89 -27.28
CA PRO A 47 -11.52 -1.29 -28.54
C PRO A 47 -10.58 -1.64 -29.71
N PRO A 48 -11.06 -1.62 -30.97
CA PRO A 48 -10.22 -1.87 -32.13
C PRO A 48 -9.07 -0.86 -32.18
N PRO A 49 -7.84 -1.29 -32.53
CA PRO A 49 -6.71 -0.37 -32.65
C PRO A 49 -7.04 0.73 -33.66
N LEU A 50 -6.47 1.92 -33.47
CA LEU A 50 -6.54 3.08 -34.40
C LEU A 50 -5.95 2.79 -35.81
N ARG A 51 -5.61 1.52 -36.11
CA ARG A 51 -5.05 1.04 -37.38
C ARG A 51 -6.09 0.22 -38.14
N SER A 52 -5.97 0.24 -39.46
CA SER A 52 -6.83 -0.50 -40.39
C SER A 52 -6.68 -2.03 -40.36
N SER A 53 -5.80 -2.60 -39.52
CA SER A 53 -5.65 -4.06 -39.40
C SER A 53 -6.54 -4.62 -38.28
N LYS A 54 -7.27 -5.68 -38.59
CA LYS A 54 -8.07 -6.43 -37.60
C LYS A 54 -7.09 -7.20 -36.70
N VAL A 55 -7.18 -7.02 -35.38
CA VAL A 55 -6.41 -7.81 -34.42
C VAL A 55 -7.32 -8.85 -33.76
N ILE A 56 -6.88 -10.11 -33.75
CA ILE A 56 -7.61 -11.22 -33.12
C ILE A 56 -6.78 -11.83 -32.00
N ASN A 57 -7.39 -11.91 -30.82
CA ASN A 57 -6.88 -12.64 -29.67
C ASN A 57 -7.26 -14.11 -29.78
N VAL A 58 -6.27 -15.00 -29.82
CA VAL A 58 -6.41 -16.46 -29.83
C VAL A 58 -5.80 -17.02 -28.55
N VAL A 59 -6.56 -17.88 -27.87
CA VAL A 59 -6.15 -18.50 -26.60
C VAL A 59 -6.29 -20.02 -26.73
N CYS A 60 -5.19 -20.73 -26.51
CA CYS A 60 -5.10 -22.18 -26.42
C CYS A 60 -4.64 -22.54 -25.00
N GLU A 61 -5.39 -23.39 -24.30
CA GLU A 61 -5.08 -23.77 -22.92
C GLU A 61 -5.15 -25.29 -22.77
N SER A 62 -4.27 -25.85 -21.94
CA SER A 62 -4.20 -27.29 -21.66
C SER A 62 -3.99 -28.14 -22.93
N MET A 63 -3.16 -27.66 -23.85
CA MET A 63 -2.82 -28.39 -25.07
C MET A 63 -1.93 -29.58 -24.71
N THR A 64 -2.17 -30.72 -25.35
CA THR A 64 -1.38 -31.94 -25.14
C THR A 64 -0.14 -32.01 -26.01
N SER A 65 -0.07 -31.17 -27.05
CA SER A 65 1.08 -31.07 -27.95
C SER A 65 1.02 -29.76 -28.76
N PHE A 66 2.16 -29.33 -29.31
CA PHE A 66 2.26 -28.23 -30.25
C PHE A 66 1.59 -28.56 -31.60
N GLN A 67 1.64 -29.82 -32.06
CA GLN A 67 0.87 -30.26 -33.23
C GLN A 67 -0.62 -30.00 -33.07
N GLN A 68 -1.19 -30.16 -31.87
CA GLN A 68 -2.60 -29.86 -31.62
C GLN A 68 -2.92 -28.38 -31.85
N VAL A 69 -2.01 -27.48 -31.47
CA VAL A 69 -2.12 -26.04 -31.73
C VAL A 69 -2.05 -25.76 -33.24
N VAL A 70 -1.06 -26.33 -33.92
CA VAL A 70 -0.88 -26.13 -35.36
C VAL A 70 -2.13 -26.60 -36.12
N THR A 71 -2.61 -27.80 -35.84
CA THR A 71 -3.82 -28.35 -36.48
C THR A 71 -5.07 -27.50 -36.21
N ALA A 72 -5.19 -26.93 -35.00
CA ALA A 72 -6.33 -26.08 -34.63
C ALA A 72 -6.34 -24.74 -35.38
N LEU A 73 -5.17 -24.19 -35.73
CA LEU A 73 -5.06 -22.82 -36.27
C LEU A 73 -4.70 -22.76 -37.76
N GLN A 74 -4.12 -23.83 -38.32
CA GLN A 74 -3.61 -23.85 -39.69
C GLN A 74 -4.72 -23.55 -40.72
N GLY A 75 -4.51 -22.50 -41.51
CA GLY A 75 -5.45 -22.09 -42.57
C GLY A 75 -6.80 -21.58 -42.07
N LYS A 76 -6.91 -21.22 -40.78
CA LYS A 76 -8.16 -20.78 -40.13
C LYS A 76 -8.35 -19.26 -40.07
N PHE A 77 -7.33 -18.48 -40.40
CA PHE A 77 -7.38 -17.02 -40.37
C PHE A 77 -6.88 -16.44 -41.70
N GLU A 78 -7.42 -15.28 -42.07
CA GLU A 78 -6.97 -14.52 -43.23
C GLU A 78 -5.55 -13.98 -43.00
N THR A 79 -4.77 -13.82 -44.08
CA THR A 79 -3.34 -13.48 -44.00
C THR A 79 -3.06 -12.02 -43.60
N ASP A 80 -4.07 -11.15 -43.71
CA ASP A 80 -4.03 -9.72 -43.41
C ASP A 80 -4.44 -9.39 -41.96
N VAL A 81 -4.75 -10.41 -41.16
CA VAL A 81 -5.11 -10.28 -39.74
C VAL A 81 -3.87 -10.44 -38.86
N ASP A 82 -3.73 -9.54 -37.89
CA ASP A 82 -2.70 -9.64 -36.86
C ASP A 82 -3.21 -10.50 -35.69
N ILE A 83 -2.46 -11.53 -35.32
CA ILE A 83 -2.83 -12.47 -34.25
C ILE A 83 -2.05 -12.18 -32.97
N ILE A 84 -2.79 -12.12 -31.86
CA ILE A 84 -2.27 -12.26 -30.49
C ILE A 84 -2.51 -13.72 -30.09
N LEU A 85 -1.45 -14.52 -30.03
CA LEU A 85 -1.52 -15.94 -29.68
C LEU A 85 -1.04 -16.16 -28.25
N LYS A 86 -1.94 -16.66 -27.39
CA LYS A 86 -1.61 -17.15 -26.05
C LYS A 86 -1.74 -18.66 -26.01
N ILE A 87 -0.66 -19.33 -25.66
CA ILE A 87 -0.63 -20.75 -25.30
C ILE A 87 -0.24 -20.81 -23.83
N SER A 88 -0.99 -21.56 -23.02
CA SER A 88 -0.60 -21.71 -21.62
C SER A 88 -1.03 -23.02 -20.99
N HIS A 89 -0.34 -23.40 -19.92
CA HIS A 89 -0.59 -24.62 -19.15
C HIS A 89 -0.60 -25.88 -20.03
N SER A 90 0.26 -25.92 -21.05
CA SER A 90 0.30 -26.96 -22.07
C SER A 90 1.56 -27.82 -21.97
N SER A 91 1.50 -29.06 -22.47
CA SER A 91 2.68 -29.91 -22.65
C SER A 91 3.10 -29.86 -24.11
N LEU A 92 4.16 -29.13 -24.43
CA LEU A 92 4.60 -28.90 -25.81
C LEU A 92 5.88 -29.71 -26.11
N ASP A 93 5.89 -31.01 -25.80
CA ASP A 93 7.09 -31.85 -25.92
C ASP A 93 7.56 -32.07 -27.37
N ASP A 94 6.64 -31.94 -28.33
CA ASP A 94 6.85 -32.04 -29.78
C ASP A 94 7.23 -30.69 -30.43
N LEU A 95 7.41 -29.62 -29.65
CA LEU A 95 7.75 -28.27 -30.15
C LEU A 95 8.85 -28.27 -31.23
N PRO A 96 9.96 -29.02 -31.12
CA PRO A 96 11.03 -28.98 -32.12
C PRO A 96 10.66 -29.46 -33.53
N GLN A 97 9.52 -30.15 -33.70
CA GLN A 97 9.16 -30.81 -34.96
C GLN A 97 8.41 -29.92 -35.95
N LEU A 98 7.85 -28.78 -35.49
CA LEU A 98 6.98 -27.91 -36.28
C LEU A 98 7.41 -26.44 -36.13
N SER A 99 6.85 -25.55 -36.95
CA SER A 99 7.13 -24.10 -36.86
C SER A 99 5.87 -23.25 -36.88
N PHE A 100 5.93 -22.07 -36.25
CA PHE A 100 4.88 -21.06 -36.31
C PHE A 100 4.55 -20.67 -37.77
N GLN A 101 5.53 -20.71 -38.68
CA GLN A 101 5.33 -20.48 -40.10
C GLN A 101 4.32 -21.44 -40.75
N GLN A 102 4.25 -22.71 -40.32
CA GLN A 102 3.35 -23.71 -40.90
C GLN A 102 1.87 -23.42 -40.66
N MET A 103 1.54 -22.61 -39.64
CA MET A 103 0.15 -22.22 -39.36
C MET A 103 -0.39 -21.22 -40.39
N GLY A 104 0.49 -20.53 -41.14
CA GLY A 104 0.09 -19.55 -42.15
C GLY A 104 -0.52 -18.28 -41.58
N ILE A 105 -0.27 -17.97 -40.30
CA ILE A 105 -0.81 -16.79 -39.60
C ILE A 105 0.27 -15.75 -39.31
N THR A 106 -0.11 -14.48 -39.30
CA THR A 106 0.78 -13.38 -38.89
C THR A 106 0.68 -13.20 -37.37
N ILE A 107 1.69 -13.65 -36.62
CA ILE A 107 1.73 -13.47 -35.17
C ILE A 107 2.39 -12.12 -34.85
N GLN A 108 1.61 -11.22 -34.26
CA GLN A 108 2.07 -9.93 -33.78
C GLN A 108 2.48 -10.00 -32.30
N GLN A 109 1.74 -10.76 -31.50
CA GLN A 109 2.09 -11.01 -30.09
C GLN A 109 2.02 -12.50 -29.80
N LEU A 110 3.06 -13.02 -29.14
CA LEU A 110 3.12 -14.40 -28.71
C LEU A 110 3.29 -14.47 -27.20
N ARG A 111 2.51 -15.31 -26.53
CA ARG A 111 2.67 -15.65 -25.12
C ARG A 111 2.68 -17.16 -24.97
N LEU A 112 3.79 -17.71 -24.50
CA LEU A 112 3.96 -19.12 -24.13
C LEU A 112 4.23 -19.15 -22.63
N GLN A 113 3.30 -19.63 -21.82
CA GLN A 113 3.33 -19.47 -20.36
C GLN A 113 2.94 -20.75 -19.63
N ASN A 114 3.70 -21.14 -18.60
CA ASN A 114 3.46 -22.39 -17.86
C ASN A 114 3.49 -23.63 -18.77
N ASP A 115 4.37 -23.63 -19.78
CA ASP A 115 4.48 -24.73 -20.76
C ASP A 115 5.74 -25.60 -20.54
N ASN A 116 6.41 -25.42 -19.39
CA ASN A 116 7.61 -26.14 -18.96
C ASN A 116 8.76 -26.16 -19.99
N LEU A 117 8.87 -25.11 -20.81
CA LEU A 117 9.85 -25.04 -21.89
C LEU A 117 11.25 -24.80 -21.33
N SER A 118 12.17 -25.76 -21.51
CA SER A 118 13.58 -25.62 -21.11
C SER A 118 14.50 -25.21 -22.26
N ALA A 119 14.19 -25.66 -23.47
CA ALA A 119 14.89 -25.31 -24.70
C ALA A 119 13.91 -24.75 -25.72
N ILE A 120 14.35 -23.70 -26.42
CA ILE A 120 13.56 -23.05 -27.48
C ILE A 120 14.35 -23.16 -28.79
N PRO A 121 14.10 -24.19 -29.62
CA PRO A 121 14.79 -24.35 -30.88
C PRO A 121 14.43 -23.26 -31.89
N GLU A 122 15.44 -22.73 -32.57
CA GLU A 122 15.32 -21.64 -33.55
C GLU A 122 14.34 -21.96 -34.69
N SER A 123 14.34 -23.21 -35.16
CA SER A 123 13.48 -23.68 -36.27
C SER A 123 11.99 -23.42 -36.02
N VAL A 124 11.54 -23.50 -34.77
CA VAL A 124 10.12 -23.34 -34.41
C VAL A 124 9.65 -21.91 -34.64
N PHE A 125 10.52 -20.93 -34.42
CA PHE A 125 10.20 -19.50 -34.48
C PHE A 125 10.42 -18.89 -35.87
N SER A 126 10.60 -19.72 -36.90
CA SER A 126 10.54 -19.24 -38.28
C SER A 126 9.21 -18.56 -38.56
N GLY A 127 9.23 -17.47 -39.32
CA GLY A 127 8.04 -16.67 -39.64
C GLY A 127 7.67 -15.58 -38.63
N MET A 128 8.39 -15.46 -37.51
CA MET A 128 8.09 -14.49 -36.43
C MET A 128 8.56 -13.04 -36.71
N GLY A 129 8.92 -12.70 -37.96
CA GLY A 129 9.51 -11.40 -38.31
C GLY A 129 8.62 -10.16 -38.10
N LYS A 130 7.31 -10.36 -37.87
CA LYS A 130 6.35 -9.29 -37.55
C LYS A 130 6.05 -9.16 -36.06
N ALA A 131 6.57 -10.05 -35.21
CA ALA A 131 6.27 -10.04 -33.78
C ALA A 131 6.80 -8.76 -33.12
N GLU A 132 5.94 -8.11 -32.35
CA GLU A 132 6.25 -6.91 -31.56
C GLU A 132 6.29 -7.19 -30.05
N LEU A 133 5.62 -8.25 -29.59
CA LEU A 133 5.64 -8.69 -28.19
C LEU A 133 5.83 -10.21 -28.11
N VAL A 134 6.77 -10.63 -27.28
CA VAL A 134 6.95 -12.05 -26.93
C VAL A 134 7.04 -12.18 -25.42
N SER A 135 6.20 -13.04 -24.85
CA SER A 135 6.33 -13.53 -23.47
C SER A 135 6.61 -15.02 -23.49
N LEU A 136 7.68 -15.41 -22.81
CA LEU A 136 8.06 -16.79 -22.52
C LEU A 136 8.09 -17.02 -21.01
N SER A 137 7.29 -16.25 -20.26
CA SER A 137 7.32 -16.28 -18.80
C SER A 137 6.87 -17.63 -18.26
N ASP A 138 7.27 -17.96 -17.03
CA ASP A 138 6.87 -19.20 -16.36
C ASP A 138 7.26 -20.47 -17.14
N ASN A 139 8.48 -20.46 -17.67
CA ASN A 139 9.09 -21.63 -18.31
C ASN A 139 10.40 -21.98 -17.58
N ALA A 140 11.14 -22.96 -18.06
CA ALA A 140 12.39 -23.42 -17.46
C ALA A 140 13.64 -22.90 -18.23
N LEU A 141 13.59 -21.65 -18.68
CA LEU A 141 14.66 -21.03 -19.46
C LEU A 141 15.88 -20.67 -18.59
N THR A 142 16.97 -21.41 -18.74
CA THR A 142 18.22 -21.18 -18.01
C THR A 142 19.11 -20.09 -18.61
N ALA A 143 18.86 -19.70 -19.87
CA ALA A 143 19.60 -18.67 -20.59
C ALA A 143 18.71 -17.89 -21.57
N ILE A 144 19.18 -16.72 -22.01
CA ILE A 144 18.51 -15.92 -23.04
C ILE A 144 18.60 -16.64 -24.40
N PRO A 145 17.48 -16.89 -25.10
CA PRO A 145 17.50 -17.59 -26.38
C PRO A 145 17.88 -16.65 -27.53
N GLN A 146 19.09 -16.09 -27.54
CA GLN A 146 19.59 -15.12 -28.53
C GLN A 146 19.29 -15.54 -29.99
N ASN A 147 19.54 -16.81 -30.33
CA ASN A 147 19.33 -17.34 -31.69
C ASN A 147 17.86 -17.32 -32.13
N VAL A 148 16.93 -17.37 -31.18
CA VAL A 148 15.49 -17.24 -31.46
C VAL A 148 15.13 -15.76 -31.60
N LEU A 149 15.63 -14.93 -30.69
CA LEU A 149 15.30 -13.51 -30.63
C LEU A 149 15.71 -12.74 -31.89
N ARG A 150 16.84 -13.09 -32.53
CA ARG A 150 17.28 -12.48 -33.81
C ARG A 150 16.28 -12.63 -34.97
N LEU A 151 15.35 -13.60 -34.89
CA LEU A 151 14.31 -13.80 -35.90
C LEU A 151 13.17 -12.76 -35.78
N MET A 152 13.21 -11.90 -34.75
CA MET A 152 12.14 -10.95 -34.41
C MET A 152 12.67 -9.51 -34.38
N PRO A 153 13.10 -8.94 -35.53
CA PRO A 153 13.74 -7.63 -35.60
C PRO A 153 12.82 -6.44 -35.27
N ARG A 154 11.50 -6.69 -35.13
CA ARG A 154 10.48 -5.68 -34.74
C ARG A 154 10.05 -5.78 -33.28
N LEU A 155 10.69 -6.66 -32.50
CA LEU A 155 10.34 -6.91 -31.12
C LEU A 155 10.51 -5.63 -30.28
N LYS A 156 9.44 -5.19 -29.62
CA LYS A 156 9.40 -4.02 -28.73
C LYS A 156 9.34 -4.42 -27.27
N THR A 157 8.65 -5.52 -26.98
CA THR A 157 8.45 -6.04 -25.63
C THR A 157 8.89 -7.49 -25.54
N LEU A 158 9.82 -7.76 -24.63
CA LEU A 158 10.25 -9.12 -24.29
C LEU A 158 10.01 -9.37 -22.81
N ASP A 159 9.24 -10.41 -22.51
CA ASP A 159 9.03 -10.93 -21.16
C ASP A 159 9.54 -12.36 -21.07
N ILE A 160 10.53 -12.54 -20.22
CA ILE A 160 11.21 -13.81 -19.95
C ILE A 160 11.33 -13.98 -18.43
N SER A 161 10.33 -13.49 -17.70
CA SER A 161 10.24 -13.60 -16.25
C SER A 161 9.99 -15.03 -15.78
N ARG A 162 10.42 -15.38 -14.56
CA ARG A 162 10.17 -16.71 -13.96
C ARG A 162 10.68 -17.86 -14.84
N GLY A 163 11.85 -17.69 -15.46
CA GLY A 163 12.51 -18.67 -16.34
C GLY A 163 13.63 -19.48 -15.67
N GLY A 164 14.33 -18.87 -14.71
CA GLY A 164 15.54 -19.43 -14.10
C GLY A 164 16.85 -18.90 -14.69
N ILE A 165 16.80 -17.83 -15.50
CA ILE A 165 17.97 -17.20 -16.11
C ILE A 165 18.94 -16.72 -15.03
N ALA A 166 20.22 -17.10 -15.13
CA ALA A 166 21.22 -16.81 -14.10
C ALA A 166 22.21 -15.68 -14.46
N ASN A 167 22.48 -15.50 -15.75
CA ASN A 167 23.48 -14.57 -16.26
C ASN A 167 22.91 -13.78 -17.43
N ILE A 168 23.35 -12.52 -17.57
CA ILE A 168 23.07 -11.69 -18.73
C ILE A 168 24.38 -11.16 -19.29
N THR A 169 24.64 -11.47 -20.56
CA THR A 169 25.86 -11.15 -21.29
C THR A 169 25.63 -10.03 -22.30
N SER A 170 26.72 -9.42 -22.76
CA SER A 170 26.71 -8.40 -23.81
C SER A 170 26.19 -8.88 -25.18
N THR A 171 26.09 -10.20 -25.39
CA THR A 171 25.61 -10.77 -26.66
C THR A 171 24.13 -11.15 -26.67
N ASP A 172 23.51 -11.30 -25.50
CA ASP A 172 22.18 -11.91 -25.33
C ASP A 172 21.06 -11.21 -26.11
N PHE A 173 21.15 -9.88 -26.25
CA PHE A 173 20.13 -9.05 -26.91
C PHE A 173 20.61 -8.43 -28.24
N LEU A 174 21.71 -8.93 -28.80
CA LEU A 174 22.18 -8.49 -30.12
C LEU A 174 21.12 -8.77 -31.20
N GLY A 175 20.93 -7.80 -32.09
CA GLY A 175 19.96 -7.93 -33.19
C GLY A 175 18.52 -7.51 -32.85
N LEU A 176 18.30 -6.88 -31.70
CA LEU A 176 16.99 -6.35 -31.27
C LEU A 176 16.94 -4.82 -31.29
N PRO A 177 16.92 -4.15 -32.46
CA PRO A 177 17.07 -2.70 -32.58
C PRO A 177 15.87 -1.89 -32.09
N THR A 178 14.72 -2.53 -31.84
CA THR A 178 13.48 -1.86 -31.43
C THR A 178 13.06 -2.19 -29.99
N LEU A 179 13.84 -3.01 -29.28
CA LEU A 179 13.44 -3.49 -27.96
C LEU A 179 13.45 -2.34 -26.96
N SER A 180 12.28 -1.98 -26.44
CA SER A 180 12.13 -0.87 -25.50
C SER A 180 11.68 -1.33 -24.12
N THR A 181 10.94 -2.44 -24.04
CA THR A 181 10.44 -3.02 -22.80
C THR A 181 11.05 -4.40 -22.56
N LEU A 182 11.73 -4.57 -21.43
CA LEU A 182 12.33 -5.83 -21.04
C LEU A 182 11.91 -6.23 -19.63
N ILE A 183 11.34 -7.42 -19.50
CA ILE A 183 10.87 -7.99 -18.24
C ILE A 183 11.59 -9.30 -17.99
N LEU A 184 12.39 -9.28 -16.93
CA LEU A 184 13.32 -10.31 -16.48
C LEU A 184 13.10 -10.65 -15.00
N SER A 185 11.95 -10.23 -14.46
CA SER A 185 11.67 -10.35 -13.03
C SER A 185 11.56 -11.79 -12.55
N ALA A 186 11.84 -12.04 -11.28
CA ALA A 186 11.72 -13.35 -10.65
C ALA A 186 12.53 -14.45 -11.37
N ASN A 187 13.75 -14.11 -11.80
CA ASN A 187 14.73 -15.06 -12.33
C ASN A 187 15.83 -15.32 -11.29
N ASN A 188 16.96 -15.91 -11.71
CA ASN A 188 18.11 -16.18 -10.87
C ASN A 188 19.31 -15.28 -11.20
N VAL A 189 19.08 -14.12 -11.82
CA VAL A 189 20.16 -13.29 -12.38
C VAL A 189 21.09 -12.83 -11.27
N SER A 190 22.36 -13.21 -11.36
CA SER A 190 23.39 -12.86 -10.38
C SER A 190 24.57 -12.10 -11.01
N LEU A 191 24.81 -12.33 -12.30
CA LEU A 191 25.83 -11.64 -13.09
C LEU A 191 25.17 -10.84 -14.21
N LEU A 192 25.53 -9.55 -14.28
CA LEU A 192 25.19 -8.64 -15.37
C LEU A 192 26.51 -8.11 -15.96
N GLU A 193 26.84 -8.47 -17.19
CA GLU A 193 27.96 -7.85 -17.89
C GLU A 193 27.69 -6.37 -18.17
N ALA A 194 28.75 -5.58 -18.29
CA ALA A 194 28.66 -4.16 -18.56
C ALA A 194 28.07 -3.90 -19.95
N ASN A 195 27.18 -2.92 -20.06
CA ASN A 195 26.48 -2.56 -21.30
C ASN A 195 25.73 -3.74 -21.95
N SER A 196 25.23 -4.67 -21.14
CA SER A 196 24.57 -5.88 -21.65
C SER A 196 23.13 -5.65 -22.13
N LEU A 197 22.53 -4.50 -21.80
CA LEU A 197 21.18 -4.15 -22.24
C LEU A 197 21.21 -3.20 -23.46
N PRO A 198 20.27 -3.34 -24.42
CA PRO A 198 20.15 -2.40 -25.53
C PRO A 198 19.86 -0.98 -25.06
N ALA A 199 20.50 0.03 -25.69
CA ALA A 199 20.31 1.44 -25.35
C ALA A 199 18.87 1.95 -25.60
N THR A 200 18.07 1.21 -26.38
CA THR A 200 16.68 1.51 -26.69
C THR A 200 15.71 1.21 -25.55
N ILE A 201 16.17 0.54 -24.49
CA ILE A 201 15.34 0.20 -23.34
C ILE A 201 14.87 1.47 -22.62
N ASN A 202 13.55 1.63 -22.54
CA ASN A 202 12.89 2.67 -21.75
C ASN A 202 12.11 2.12 -20.55
N LYS A 203 11.80 0.81 -20.53
CA LYS A 203 11.08 0.14 -19.44
C LYS A 203 11.79 -1.16 -19.07
N LEU A 204 12.29 -1.22 -17.85
CA LEU A 204 13.07 -2.36 -17.38
C LEU A 204 12.53 -2.91 -16.06
N HIS A 205 12.23 -4.21 -16.03
CA HIS A 205 11.87 -4.90 -14.80
C HIS A 205 12.79 -6.10 -14.56
N ILE A 206 13.74 -5.94 -13.63
CA ILE A 206 14.73 -6.95 -13.22
C ILE A 206 14.64 -7.28 -11.72
N GLY A 207 13.50 -6.96 -11.10
CA GLY A 207 13.23 -7.24 -9.69
C GLY A 207 13.06 -8.74 -9.39
N GLY A 208 13.32 -9.17 -8.15
CA GLY A 208 13.23 -10.58 -7.76
C GLY A 208 14.36 -11.45 -8.31
N ASN A 209 15.58 -10.90 -8.39
CA ASN A 209 16.77 -11.62 -8.86
C ASN A 209 17.81 -11.69 -7.72
N ARG A 210 19.07 -12.04 -8.03
CA ARG A 210 20.19 -12.12 -7.10
C ARG A 210 21.30 -11.11 -7.43
N ILE A 211 20.93 -9.98 -8.03
CA ILE A 211 21.87 -8.97 -8.56
C ILE A 211 22.51 -8.21 -7.40
N ARG A 212 23.85 -8.15 -7.39
CA ARG A 212 24.64 -7.37 -6.39
C ARG A 212 25.15 -6.02 -6.90
N SER A 213 25.45 -5.93 -8.20
CA SER A 213 25.82 -4.68 -8.89
C SER A 213 25.21 -4.69 -10.28
N LEU A 214 24.88 -3.51 -10.80
CA LEU A 214 24.35 -3.32 -12.15
C LEU A 214 25.46 -3.19 -13.19
N ASN A 215 26.73 -3.11 -12.75
CA ASN A 215 27.91 -3.09 -13.60
C ASN A 215 27.86 -2.00 -14.69
N GLY A 216 27.31 -0.84 -14.36
CA GLY A 216 27.15 0.30 -15.26
C GLY A 216 26.11 0.13 -16.37
N THR A 217 25.37 -0.97 -16.41
CA THR A 217 24.48 -1.29 -17.55
C THR A 217 23.31 -0.33 -17.72
N LEU A 218 22.90 0.41 -16.68
CA LEU A 218 21.86 1.44 -16.82
C LEU A 218 22.41 2.82 -17.24
N ARG A 219 23.72 3.06 -17.15
CA ARG A 219 24.35 4.38 -17.39
C ARG A 219 24.03 4.93 -18.78
N CYS A 220 24.01 4.06 -19.78
CA CYS A 220 23.77 4.37 -21.19
C CYS A 220 22.28 4.40 -21.59
N LEU A 221 21.35 4.04 -20.68
CA LEU A 221 19.91 3.98 -20.98
C LEU A 221 19.28 5.37 -20.85
N THR A 222 19.54 6.25 -21.81
CA THR A 222 19.17 7.67 -21.74
C THR A 222 17.66 7.93 -21.81
N ASP A 223 16.91 7.01 -22.43
CA ASP A 223 15.45 7.08 -22.57
C ASP A 223 14.71 6.29 -21.48
N LEU A 224 15.41 5.79 -20.45
CA LEU A 224 14.80 5.04 -19.35
C LEU A 224 13.73 5.87 -18.63
N GLU A 225 12.49 5.38 -18.70
CA GLU A 225 11.33 5.96 -18.04
C GLU A 225 11.04 5.27 -16.71
N TRP A 226 11.11 3.93 -16.66
CA TRP A 226 10.80 3.14 -15.47
C TRP A 226 11.84 2.03 -15.29
N VAL A 227 12.29 1.86 -14.05
CA VAL A 227 13.17 0.75 -13.69
C VAL A 227 12.78 0.13 -12.35
N PHE A 228 12.56 -1.18 -12.38
CA PHE A 228 12.24 -2.00 -11.21
C PHE A 228 13.40 -2.95 -10.89
N LEU A 229 14.06 -2.68 -9.78
CA LEU A 229 15.23 -3.35 -9.20
C LEU A 229 14.90 -4.03 -7.87
N ASN A 230 13.64 -3.99 -7.43
CA ASN A 230 13.22 -4.45 -6.11
C ASN A 230 13.50 -5.94 -5.88
N ASN A 231 13.69 -6.35 -4.62
CA ASN A 231 13.99 -7.75 -4.25
C ASN A 231 15.25 -8.28 -4.96
N ASN A 232 16.38 -7.62 -4.75
CA ASN A 232 17.71 -8.02 -5.24
C ASN A 232 18.71 -8.00 -4.08
N GLN A 233 20.01 -7.97 -4.36
CA GLN A 233 21.09 -7.90 -3.38
C GLN A 233 21.98 -6.68 -3.61
N LEU A 234 21.44 -5.60 -4.20
CA LEU A 234 22.22 -4.41 -4.56
C LEU A 234 22.78 -3.72 -3.32
N ASP A 235 24.10 -3.56 -3.25
CA ASP A 235 24.76 -2.92 -2.11
C ASP A 235 24.82 -1.38 -2.24
N ASN A 236 24.79 -0.86 -3.47
CA ASN A 236 24.77 0.58 -3.77
C ASN A 236 24.13 0.85 -5.15
N LEU A 237 23.79 2.11 -5.41
CA LEU A 237 23.31 2.62 -6.70
C LEU A 237 24.09 3.85 -7.18
N GLU A 238 25.12 4.28 -6.44
CA GLU A 238 25.93 5.45 -6.80
C GLU A 238 26.73 5.13 -8.07
N GLY A 239 26.65 5.99 -9.08
CA GLY A 239 27.29 5.80 -10.38
C GLY A 239 26.64 4.73 -11.27
N GLU A 240 25.51 4.14 -10.88
CA GLU A 240 24.85 3.06 -11.63
C GLU A 240 23.67 3.54 -12.48
N LEU A 241 23.08 4.69 -12.14
CA LEU A 241 21.88 5.22 -12.81
C LEU A 241 22.21 5.95 -14.14
N PRO A 242 21.23 6.19 -15.04
CA PRO A 242 21.47 6.88 -16.32
C PRO A 242 22.23 8.19 -16.14
N GLU A 243 23.25 8.44 -16.95
CA GLU A 243 24.18 9.57 -16.76
C GLU A 243 23.67 10.92 -17.27
N VAL A 244 22.54 10.95 -17.96
CA VAL A 244 22.00 12.19 -18.51
C VAL A 244 21.67 13.19 -17.40
N ARG A 245 22.21 14.41 -17.51
CA ARG A 245 22.00 15.51 -16.57
C ARG A 245 21.48 16.76 -17.30
N PRO A 246 20.31 17.32 -16.94
CA PRO A 246 19.29 16.74 -16.05
C PRO A 246 18.59 15.55 -16.71
N ASN A 247 18.26 14.52 -15.93
CA ASN A 247 17.40 13.44 -16.40
C ASN A 247 15.92 13.91 -16.40
N LYS A 248 15.31 13.90 -17.58
CA LYS A 248 13.92 14.34 -17.82
C LYS A 248 12.99 13.18 -18.21
N ARG A 249 13.47 11.94 -18.16
CA ARG A 249 12.77 10.76 -18.67
C ARG A 249 12.35 9.82 -17.55
N LEU A 250 13.23 9.53 -16.60
CA LEU A 250 12.95 8.57 -15.54
C LEU A 250 11.90 9.15 -14.59
N THR A 251 10.74 8.50 -14.57
CA THR A 251 9.60 8.86 -13.74
C THR A 251 9.43 7.90 -12.56
N MET A 252 9.94 6.67 -12.65
CA MET A 252 9.76 5.67 -11.61
C MET A 252 11.01 4.83 -11.37
N LEU A 253 11.49 4.83 -10.13
CA LEU A 253 12.58 3.98 -9.64
C LEU A 253 12.09 3.17 -8.44
N GLN A 254 12.02 1.84 -8.59
CA GLN A 254 11.65 0.91 -7.53
C GLN A 254 12.85 0.03 -7.19
N ALA A 255 13.48 0.23 -6.04
CA ALA A 255 14.65 -0.52 -5.59
C ALA A 255 14.51 -1.02 -4.14
N SER A 256 13.28 -1.21 -3.68
CA SER A 256 12.96 -1.73 -2.36
C SER A 256 13.45 -3.18 -2.15
N ASN A 257 13.70 -3.58 -0.90
CA ASN A 257 14.25 -4.90 -0.53
C ASN A 257 15.59 -5.19 -1.23
N ASN A 258 16.59 -4.36 -0.92
CA ASN A 258 17.98 -4.52 -1.36
C ASN A 258 18.91 -4.35 -0.14
N ARG A 259 20.19 -4.00 -0.37
CA ARG A 259 21.19 -3.76 0.68
C ARG A 259 21.80 -2.36 0.57
N ILE A 260 21.10 -1.44 -0.09
CA ILE A 260 21.59 -0.10 -0.43
C ILE A 260 21.87 0.68 0.85
N GLY A 261 23.13 1.08 1.06
CA GLY A 261 23.58 1.76 2.28
C GLY A 261 23.43 3.29 2.28
N SER A 262 23.33 3.90 1.10
CA SER A 262 23.30 5.36 0.93
C SER A 262 22.37 5.76 -0.22
N MET A 263 21.80 6.97 -0.13
CA MET A 263 21.10 7.57 -1.25
C MET A 263 22.08 7.90 -2.38
N PRO A 264 21.78 7.53 -3.64
CA PRO A 264 22.62 7.88 -4.77
C PRO A 264 22.52 9.38 -5.09
N GLN A 265 23.65 10.10 -5.07
CA GLN A 265 23.69 11.56 -5.10
C GLN A 265 23.29 12.14 -6.46
N GLU A 266 23.47 11.39 -7.54
CA GLU A 266 22.95 11.74 -8.86
C GLU A 266 21.43 11.88 -8.94
N LEU A 267 20.63 11.37 -7.98
CA LEU A 267 19.17 11.55 -7.98
C LEU A 267 18.75 13.03 -7.98
N LYS A 268 19.63 13.94 -7.56
CA LYS A 268 19.39 15.38 -7.58
C LYS A 268 19.12 15.91 -9.00
N ASP A 269 19.60 15.19 -10.01
CA ASP A 269 19.47 15.55 -11.42
C ASP A 269 18.23 14.94 -12.08
N PHE A 270 17.44 14.11 -11.36
CA PHE A 270 16.26 13.39 -11.86
C PHE A 270 14.99 14.21 -11.67
N THR A 271 14.89 15.28 -12.45
CA THR A 271 13.81 16.27 -12.35
C THR A 271 12.41 15.77 -12.77
N ALA A 272 12.34 14.62 -13.45
CA ALA A 272 11.08 14.01 -13.90
C ALA A 272 10.53 12.93 -12.96
N LEU A 273 11.25 12.57 -11.90
CA LEU A 273 10.88 11.48 -11.00
C LEU A 273 9.54 11.77 -10.31
N ASP A 274 8.59 10.86 -10.43
CA ASP A 274 7.24 10.91 -9.82
C ASP A 274 7.17 9.95 -8.62
N ILE A 275 7.78 8.77 -8.75
CA ILE A 275 7.78 7.72 -7.72
C ILE A 275 9.21 7.22 -7.45
N LEU A 276 9.61 7.27 -6.19
CA LEU A 276 10.85 6.69 -5.69
C LEU A 276 10.56 5.74 -4.53
N SER A 277 10.93 4.47 -4.68
CA SER A 277 10.78 3.47 -3.62
C SER A 277 12.12 2.80 -3.33
N LEU A 278 12.59 3.00 -2.10
CA LEU A 278 13.85 2.49 -1.54
C LEU A 278 13.63 1.84 -0.17
N GLY A 279 12.40 1.39 0.12
CA GLY A 279 12.07 0.74 1.38
C GLY A 279 12.79 -0.59 1.59
N SER A 280 12.95 -1.04 2.83
CA SER A 280 13.70 -2.26 3.19
C SER A 280 15.12 -2.25 2.61
N ASN A 281 15.88 -1.22 2.95
CA ASN A 281 17.31 -1.06 2.62
C ASN A 281 18.10 -0.71 3.89
N LYS A 282 19.31 -0.17 3.74
CA LYS A 282 20.21 0.18 4.87
C LYS A 282 20.54 1.66 4.90
N ILE A 283 19.71 2.51 4.31
CA ILE A 283 19.97 3.95 4.11
C ILE A 283 19.94 4.66 5.46
N LYS A 284 21.01 5.41 5.77
CA LYS A 284 21.15 6.15 7.03
C LYS A 284 20.77 7.63 6.96
N TYR A 285 21.03 8.26 5.82
CA TYR A 285 20.82 9.69 5.61
C TYR A 285 20.35 9.94 4.17
N LEU A 286 19.55 11.00 3.97
CA LEU A 286 19.12 11.39 2.63
C LEU A 286 20.16 12.26 1.91
N GLY A 287 20.81 13.16 2.64
CA GLY A 287 21.94 13.95 2.15
C GLY A 287 21.56 14.87 0.99
N GLY A 288 20.32 15.35 0.94
CA GLY A 288 19.83 16.20 -0.17
C GLY A 288 19.77 15.51 -1.54
N ALA A 289 19.98 14.20 -1.64
CA ALA A 289 20.01 13.46 -2.90
C ALA A 289 18.73 13.60 -3.74
N ILE A 290 17.61 13.92 -3.11
CA ILE A 290 16.31 14.10 -3.77
C ILE A 290 15.82 15.54 -3.72
N ALA A 291 16.59 16.48 -3.16
CA ALA A 291 16.14 17.84 -2.85
C ALA A 291 15.62 18.64 -4.07
N ASN A 292 15.96 18.20 -5.29
CA ASN A 292 15.55 18.81 -6.57
C ASN A 292 14.54 17.98 -7.38
N ALA A 293 14.01 16.87 -6.83
CA ALA A 293 13.02 16.01 -7.48
C ALA A 293 11.62 16.67 -7.45
N LYS A 294 11.46 17.79 -8.15
CA LYS A 294 10.28 18.68 -8.08
C LYS A 294 8.96 18.01 -8.48
N LYS A 295 9.00 16.93 -9.25
CA LYS A 295 7.81 16.18 -9.69
C LYS A 295 7.45 15.01 -8.77
N LEU A 296 8.27 14.74 -7.75
CA LEU A 296 8.10 13.56 -6.90
C LEU A 296 6.79 13.68 -6.12
N LYS A 297 5.91 12.68 -6.25
CA LYS A 297 4.66 12.57 -5.51
C LYS A 297 4.70 11.48 -4.45
N ILE A 298 5.45 10.41 -4.68
CA ILE A 298 5.51 9.26 -3.78
C ILE A 298 6.97 8.97 -3.43
N LEU A 299 7.29 9.00 -2.14
CA LEU A 299 8.58 8.64 -1.59
C LEU A 299 8.41 7.55 -0.52
N GLU A 300 8.88 6.36 -0.83
CA GLU A 300 8.85 5.21 0.08
C GLU A 300 10.28 4.90 0.58
N LEU A 301 10.52 5.10 1.87
CA LEU A 301 11.79 4.89 2.57
C LEU A 301 11.60 4.06 3.84
N TYR A 302 10.47 3.36 3.96
CA TYR A 302 10.15 2.51 5.10
C TYR A 302 11.21 1.43 5.35
N ASN A 303 11.37 0.97 6.59
CA ASN A 303 12.29 -0.11 6.94
C ASN A 303 13.73 0.16 6.45
N ASN A 304 14.26 1.33 6.81
CA ASN A 304 15.65 1.72 6.57
C ASN A 304 16.33 2.00 7.92
N HIS A 305 17.50 2.63 7.88
CA HIS A 305 18.24 3.01 9.07
C HIS A 305 18.33 4.53 9.23
N LEU A 306 17.31 5.29 8.79
CA LEU A 306 17.34 6.74 8.84
C LEU A 306 17.42 7.22 10.29
N GLU A 307 18.49 7.90 10.65
CA GLU A 307 18.75 8.37 12.02
C GLU A 307 18.28 9.81 12.24
N ARG A 308 18.31 10.63 11.19
CA ARG A 308 17.95 12.06 11.23
C ARG A 308 17.48 12.55 9.86
N LEU A 309 16.67 13.60 9.88
CA LEU A 309 16.30 14.39 8.72
C LEU A 309 16.94 15.78 8.84
N GLU A 310 17.42 16.32 7.73
CA GLU A 310 17.91 17.69 7.62
C GLU A 310 16.89 18.57 6.89
N THR A 311 16.86 19.87 7.22
CA THR A 311 15.94 20.84 6.62
C THR A 311 16.06 20.94 5.10
N GLY A 312 17.22 20.59 4.54
CA GLY A 312 17.49 20.59 3.11
C GLY A 312 17.06 19.32 2.36
N ASP A 313 16.76 18.22 3.06
CA ASP A 313 16.50 16.92 2.41
C ASP A 313 15.27 16.96 1.48
N PHE A 314 14.30 17.84 1.78
CA PHE A 314 13.04 17.97 1.07
C PHE A 314 12.82 19.36 0.44
N ALA A 315 13.87 20.17 0.28
CA ALA A 315 13.77 21.61 0.00
C ALA A 315 12.84 22.02 -1.17
N ASN A 316 12.76 21.23 -2.26
CA ASN A 316 11.90 21.53 -3.42
C ASN A 316 10.83 20.46 -3.70
N LEU A 317 10.44 19.65 -2.71
CA LEU A 317 9.49 18.54 -2.88
C LEU A 317 8.05 19.00 -2.60
N GLU A 318 7.67 20.16 -3.13
CA GLU A 318 6.34 20.74 -2.89
C GLU A 318 5.20 19.86 -3.40
N ASN A 319 5.44 19.05 -4.45
CA ASN A 319 4.45 18.14 -5.05
C ASN A 319 4.34 16.78 -4.35
N LEU A 320 5.14 16.51 -3.31
CA LEU A 320 5.08 15.24 -2.61
C LEU A 320 3.71 15.07 -1.94
N GLU A 321 3.05 13.94 -2.19
CA GLU A 321 1.71 13.63 -1.68
C GLU A 321 1.74 12.51 -0.63
N ASP A 322 2.65 11.54 -0.78
CA ASP A 322 2.80 10.37 0.10
C ASP A 322 4.26 10.18 0.52
N LEU A 323 4.50 10.26 1.83
CA LEU A 323 5.80 10.06 2.44
C LEU A 323 5.75 8.90 3.44
N ASP A 324 6.49 7.84 3.15
CA ASP A 324 6.56 6.65 3.98
C ASP A 324 7.96 6.49 4.61
N LEU A 325 8.07 6.78 5.90
CA LEU A 325 9.30 6.75 6.70
C LEU A 325 9.19 5.79 7.90
N GLN A 326 8.19 4.91 7.92
CA GLN A 326 7.97 3.96 9.02
C GLN A 326 9.15 2.98 9.19
N TYR A 327 9.32 2.39 10.37
CA TYR A 327 10.43 1.46 10.67
C TYR A 327 11.81 2.08 10.37
N ASN A 328 12.12 3.20 11.00
CA ASN A 328 13.43 3.86 10.93
C ASN A 328 13.92 4.19 12.36
N PHE A 329 14.97 5.00 12.49
CA PHE A 329 15.54 5.38 13.78
C PHE A 329 15.45 6.89 14.06
N LEU A 330 14.47 7.57 13.44
CA LEU A 330 14.31 9.01 13.59
C LEU A 330 13.98 9.37 15.03
N THR A 331 14.74 10.30 15.60
CA THR A 331 14.49 10.83 16.97
C THR A 331 13.75 12.16 16.96
N HIS A 332 13.89 12.94 15.88
CA HIS A 332 13.27 14.24 15.68
C HIS A 332 13.00 14.47 14.18
N LEU A 333 12.08 15.39 13.86
CA LEU A 333 11.76 15.78 12.47
C LEU A 333 12.51 17.04 12.00
N ASN A 334 12.99 17.89 12.92
CA ASN A 334 13.81 19.07 12.63
C ASN A 334 13.21 20.03 11.60
N LYS A 335 11.89 20.20 11.58
CA LYS A 335 11.14 21.02 10.61
C LYS A 335 11.37 20.61 9.15
N SER A 336 11.83 19.38 8.91
CA SER A 336 12.19 18.91 7.57
C SER A 336 10.95 18.74 6.68
N LEU A 337 9.76 18.58 7.26
CA LEU A 337 8.51 18.39 6.51
C LEU A 337 7.90 19.68 5.98
N LEU A 338 8.33 20.85 6.46
CA LEU A 338 7.73 22.15 6.12
C LEU A 338 7.66 22.46 4.61
N PRO A 339 8.62 22.05 3.76
CA PRO A 339 8.54 22.28 2.31
C PRO A 339 7.42 21.49 1.60
N LEU A 340 6.86 20.45 2.21
CA LEU A 340 6.00 19.45 1.54
C LEU A 340 4.53 19.93 1.40
N LYS A 341 4.29 21.06 0.73
CA LYS A 341 2.98 21.77 0.73
C LYS A 341 1.79 20.94 0.22
N ASN A 342 2.02 19.93 -0.62
CA ASN A 342 0.98 19.04 -1.13
C ASN A 342 0.84 17.70 -0.39
N LEU A 343 1.56 17.52 0.73
CA LEU A 343 1.56 16.27 1.47
C LEU A 343 0.16 15.91 1.94
N ARG A 344 -0.27 14.68 1.65
CA ARG A 344 -1.58 14.14 2.03
C ARG A 344 -1.45 13.05 3.08
N ARG A 345 -0.37 12.28 3.04
CA ARG A 345 -0.11 11.19 3.97
C ARG A 345 1.36 11.22 4.41
N VAL A 346 1.58 11.17 5.71
CA VAL A 346 2.89 10.96 6.31
C VAL A 346 2.82 9.77 7.26
N LYS A 347 3.74 8.81 7.10
CA LYS A 347 3.89 7.66 7.99
C LYS A 347 5.25 7.69 8.64
N LEU A 348 5.25 7.80 9.96
CA LEU A 348 6.42 7.87 10.82
C LEU A 348 6.36 6.82 11.93
N SER A 349 5.46 5.83 11.82
CA SER A 349 5.32 4.80 12.82
C SER A 349 6.56 3.92 12.96
N TYR A 350 6.78 3.32 14.12
CA TYR A 350 7.97 2.51 14.40
C TYR A 350 9.27 3.31 14.18
N ASN A 351 9.34 4.51 14.75
CA ASN A 351 10.55 5.32 14.87
C ASN A 351 10.93 5.48 16.35
N ARG A 352 11.79 6.45 16.67
CA ARG A 352 12.26 6.76 18.02
C ARG A 352 11.94 8.20 18.42
N LEU A 353 10.87 8.77 17.86
CA LEU A 353 10.47 10.15 18.13
C LEU A 353 10.09 10.28 19.61
N THR A 354 10.62 11.27 20.31
CA THR A 354 10.36 11.48 21.74
C THR A 354 9.37 12.61 22.03
N VAL A 355 9.16 13.49 21.05
CA VAL A 355 8.25 14.65 21.14
C VAL A 355 7.49 14.77 19.82
N PHE A 356 6.20 15.11 19.91
CA PHE A 356 5.43 15.59 18.77
C PHE A 356 5.06 17.06 18.97
N SER A 357 5.36 17.91 18.00
CA SER A 357 4.94 19.32 18.00
C SER A 357 4.19 19.63 16.72
N PRO A 358 3.00 20.26 16.76
CA PRO A 358 2.30 20.65 15.54
C PRO A 358 3.10 21.61 14.65
N SER A 359 4.07 22.34 15.23
CA SER A 359 5.01 23.19 14.47
C SER A 359 5.82 22.43 13.43
N GLU A 360 6.07 21.12 13.62
CA GLU A 360 6.79 20.24 12.70
C GLU A 360 6.02 19.99 11.39
N ILE A 361 4.69 20.15 11.44
CA ILE A 361 3.77 19.95 10.29
C ILE A 361 3.10 21.27 9.87
N ARG A 362 3.67 22.41 10.27
CA ARG A 362 3.11 23.71 9.95
C ARG A 362 3.05 23.98 8.44
N GLY A 363 1.93 24.53 7.99
CA GLY A 363 1.62 24.85 6.60
C GLY A 363 1.22 23.65 5.75
N LEU A 364 1.09 22.44 6.32
CA LEU A 364 0.66 21.24 5.61
C LEU A 364 -0.88 21.20 5.52
N MET A 365 -1.44 22.08 4.68
CA MET A 365 -2.89 22.30 4.56
C MET A 365 -3.65 21.19 3.81
N ARG A 366 -2.93 20.28 3.16
CA ARG A 366 -3.50 19.14 2.40
C ARG A 366 -3.35 17.81 3.12
N LEU A 367 -2.74 17.81 4.31
CA LEU A 367 -2.48 16.61 5.08
C LEU A 367 -3.81 16.02 5.55
N LYS A 368 -4.00 14.73 5.30
CA LYS A 368 -5.19 13.99 5.72
C LYS A 368 -4.83 12.98 6.80
N PHE A 369 -3.72 12.29 6.62
CA PHE A 369 -3.32 11.20 7.50
C PHE A 369 -1.91 11.42 8.02
N ALA A 370 -1.76 11.41 9.34
CA ALA A 370 -0.48 11.51 10.02
C ALA A 370 -0.34 10.37 11.03
N ASP A 371 0.61 9.48 10.79
CA ASP A 371 0.86 8.33 11.66
C ASP A 371 2.17 8.46 12.41
N PHE A 372 2.07 8.68 13.71
CA PHE A 372 3.14 8.76 14.69
C PHE A 372 3.08 7.61 15.70
N SER A 373 2.31 6.56 15.43
CA SER A 373 2.16 5.41 16.33
C SER A 373 3.47 4.66 16.54
N HIS A 374 3.57 3.85 17.60
CA HIS A 374 4.77 3.03 17.87
C HIS A 374 6.07 3.85 17.87
N ASN A 375 6.06 4.96 18.60
CA ASN A 375 7.25 5.80 18.82
C ASN A 375 7.55 5.85 20.33
N LEU A 376 8.38 6.80 20.75
CA LEU A 376 8.73 7.03 22.15
C LEU A 376 8.17 8.36 22.66
N ILE A 377 7.11 8.87 22.04
CA ILE A 377 6.59 10.21 22.28
C ILE A 377 6.08 10.29 23.71
N SER A 378 6.68 11.17 24.51
CA SER A 378 6.33 11.38 25.92
C SER A 378 5.69 12.73 26.18
N GLU A 379 5.79 13.66 25.21
CA GLU A 379 5.25 15.01 25.30
C GLU A 379 4.68 15.43 23.94
N ILE A 380 3.51 16.10 23.98
CA ILE A 380 2.99 16.90 22.88
C ILE A 380 3.33 18.36 23.16
N SER A 381 4.31 18.92 22.45
CA SER A 381 4.80 20.26 22.73
C SER A 381 4.08 21.30 21.87
N ALA A 382 3.20 22.07 22.50
CA ALA A 382 2.54 23.25 21.93
C ALA A 382 3.16 24.57 22.43
N LYS A 383 4.24 24.51 23.24
CA LYS A 383 4.84 25.69 23.90
C LYS A 383 5.74 26.46 22.92
N GLY A 384 5.55 27.77 22.82
CA GLY A 384 6.55 28.70 22.25
C GLY A 384 6.24 29.41 20.93
N GLU A 385 5.03 29.28 20.36
CA GLU A 385 4.62 30.04 19.16
C GLU A 385 3.49 31.02 19.51
N ASN A 386 3.29 32.11 18.77
CA ASN A 386 2.17 33.04 19.00
C ASN A 386 0.87 32.38 18.50
N TRP A 387 -0.13 32.23 19.39
CA TRP A 387 -1.35 31.40 19.22
C TRP A 387 -2.42 32.02 18.31
N VAL A 388 -2.01 32.73 17.27
CA VAL A 388 -2.95 33.56 16.50
C VAL A 388 -3.64 32.75 15.39
N GLU A 389 -3.02 31.72 14.82
CA GLU A 389 -3.56 31.02 13.65
C GLU A 389 -3.29 29.50 13.63
N PRO A 390 -4.21 28.69 13.04
CA PRO A 390 -3.98 27.27 12.78
C PRO A 390 -2.68 26.98 12.04
N SER A 391 -1.96 25.96 12.48
CA SER A 391 -0.66 25.59 11.90
C SER A 391 -0.80 24.56 10.78
N ALA A 392 -1.71 23.59 10.90
CA ALA A 392 -1.85 22.48 9.96
C ALA A 392 -3.30 21.99 9.88
N LYS A 393 -3.66 21.32 8.78
CA LYS A 393 -4.94 20.60 8.66
C LYS A 393 -4.66 19.11 8.60
N VAL A 394 -5.28 18.31 9.48
CA VAL A 394 -5.12 16.85 9.54
C VAL A 394 -6.48 16.24 9.83
N ASP A 395 -6.86 15.16 9.15
CA ASP A 395 -8.14 14.47 9.32
C ASP A 395 -8.03 13.32 10.34
N GLU A 396 -6.97 12.51 10.23
CA GLU A 396 -6.67 11.40 11.13
C GLU A 396 -5.23 11.50 11.67
N LEU A 397 -5.12 11.54 13.01
CA LEU A 397 -3.87 11.55 13.75
C LEU A 397 -3.76 10.30 14.63
N ARG A 398 -2.70 9.53 14.40
CA ARG A 398 -2.39 8.31 15.15
C ARG A 398 -1.16 8.51 16.01
N LEU A 399 -1.33 8.27 17.31
CA LEU A 399 -0.34 8.43 18.37
C LEU A 399 -0.37 7.22 19.32
N GLU A 400 -1.02 6.12 18.93
CA GLU A 400 -1.08 4.91 19.73
C GLU A 400 0.30 4.26 19.94
N PHE A 401 0.46 3.49 21.01
CA PHE A 401 1.73 2.85 21.36
C PHE A 401 2.89 3.85 21.49
N ASN A 402 2.67 4.89 22.30
CA ASN A 402 3.67 5.87 22.69
C ASN A 402 3.80 5.91 24.24
N ASN A 403 4.50 6.91 24.78
CA ASN A 403 4.80 7.06 26.20
C ASN A 403 4.11 8.29 26.82
N LEU A 404 2.98 8.75 26.26
CA LEU A 404 2.28 9.94 26.77
C LEU A 404 1.75 9.68 28.17
N LYS A 405 2.10 10.54 29.14
CA LYS A 405 1.64 10.45 30.54
C LYS A 405 0.50 11.39 30.86
N THR A 406 0.50 12.55 30.22
CA THR A 406 -0.56 13.54 30.32
C THR A 406 -0.88 14.05 28.92
N LEU A 407 -2.11 14.50 28.72
CA LEU A 407 -2.49 15.26 27.54
C LEU A 407 -2.70 16.72 27.95
N GLU A 408 -1.71 17.54 27.64
CA GLU A 408 -1.70 18.98 27.90
C GLU A 408 -1.35 19.76 26.64
N GLY A 409 -1.78 21.02 26.59
CA GLY A 409 -1.55 21.89 25.44
C GLY A 409 -2.62 21.65 24.39
N SER A 410 -3.39 22.70 24.11
CA SER A 410 -4.55 22.72 23.22
C SER A 410 -4.16 22.38 21.77
N ILE A 411 -3.85 21.11 21.49
CA ILE A 411 -3.40 20.60 20.19
C ILE A 411 -4.40 20.94 19.08
N GLY A 412 -5.70 20.98 19.41
CA GLY A 412 -6.77 21.37 18.50
C GLY A 412 -6.76 22.84 18.09
N LEU A 413 -6.00 23.71 18.77
CA LEU A 413 -5.78 25.09 18.31
C LEU A 413 -4.78 25.16 17.14
N GLN A 414 -3.85 24.20 17.05
CA GLN A 414 -2.81 24.19 16.03
C GLN A 414 -3.10 23.22 14.89
N ILE A 415 -3.87 22.17 15.14
CA ILE A 415 -4.29 21.16 14.15
C ILE A 415 -5.80 21.27 13.95
N VAL A 416 -6.21 21.82 12.81
CA VAL A 416 -7.63 21.98 12.46
C VAL A 416 -8.13 20.82 11.59
N GLY A 417 -9.44 20.58 11.64
CA GLY A 417 -10.09 19.56 10.82
C GLY A 417 -9.90 18.11 11.27
N LEU A 418 -9.40 17.90 12.50
CA LEU A 418 -9.15 16.57 13.04
C LEU A 418 -10.47 15.87 13.36
N THR A 419 -10.77 14.78 12.66
CA THR A 419 -11.97 13.97 12.86
C THR A 419 -11.69 12.68 13.62
N LYS A 420 -10.46 12.16 13.57
CA LYS A 420 -10.05 10.95 14.27
C LYS A 420 -8.75 11.16 15.03
N LEU A 421 -8.78 10.85 16.32
CA LEU A 421 -7.61 10.87 17.19
C LEU A 421 -7.48 9.53 17.90
N ASN A 422 -6.37 8.84 17.65
CA ASN A 422 -6.01 7.63 18.38
C ASN A 422 -4.80 7.90 19.27
N ILE A 423 -5.00 7.86 20.59
CA ILE A 423 -3.98 7.95 21.64
C ILE A 423 -4.05 6.73 22.57
N SER A 424 -4.59 5.62 22.08
CA SER A 424 -4.66 4.36 22.82
C SER A 424 -3.27 3.78 23.12
N HIS A 425 -3.18 2.83 24.04
CA HIS A 425 -1.92 2.18 24.39
C HIS A 425 -0.80 3.19 24.74
N ASN A 426 -1.14 4.17 25.57
CA ASN A 426 -0.20 5.13 26.14
C ASN A 426 -0.15 4.94 27.67
N LEU A 427 0.37 5.93 28.40
CA LEU A 427 0.49 5.92 29.85
C LEU A 427 -0.34 7.04 30.49
N LEU A 428 -1.43 7.48 29.83
CA LEU A 428 -2.19 8.66 30.26
C LEU A 428 -2.81 8.42 31.64
N GLU A 429 -2.36 9.17 32.64
CA GLU A 429 -2.91 9.16 34.01
C GLU A 429 -4.02 10.21 34.17
N SER A 430 -3.92 11.32 33.44
CA SER A 430 -4.92 12.38 33.39
C SER A 430 -4.94 13.08 32.03
N ILE A 431 -6.06 13.74 31.76
CA ILE A 431 -6.25 14.65 30.63
C ILE A 431 -6.37 16.04 31.25
N GLY A 432 -5.55 17.01 30.82
CA GLY A 432 -5.66 18.36 31.36
C GLY A 432 -6.96 19.06 30.91
N PRO A 433 -7.41 20.13 31.59
CA PRO A 433 -8.66 20.83 31.28
C PRO A 433 -8.71 21.43 29.86
N GLN A 434 -7.56 21.58 29.20
CA GLN A 434 -7.41 22.06 27.82
C GLN A 434 -6.86 20.99 26.86
N GLY A 435 -6.74 19.73 27.30
CA GLY A 435 -6.07 18.68 26.52
C GLY A 435 -6.68 18.42 25.13
N PHE A 436 -8.00 18.62 25.01
CA PHE A 436 -8.72 18.49 23.73
C PHE A 436 -9.24 19.83 23.19
N GLU A 437 -8.83 20.95 23.78
CA GLU A 437 -9.34 22.26 23.39
C GLU A 437 -9.07 22.52 21.90
N GLY A 438 -10.11 23.01 21.20
CA GLY A 438 -10.07 23.30 19.77
C GLY A 438 -10.46 22.13 18.85
N LEU A 439 -10.59 20.90 19.36
CA LEU A 439 -10.96 19.71 18.57
C LEU A 439 -12.46 19.61 18.24
N LYS A 440 -13.02 20.68 17.64
CA LYS A 440 -14.46 20.82 17.40
C LYS A 440 -15.03 19.84 16.36
N GLU A 441 -14.18 19.36 15.45
CA GLU A 441 -14.57 18.43 14.36
C GLU A 441 -14.32 16.95 14.71
N LEU A 442 -13.82 16.66 15.92
CA LEU A 442 -13.44 15.31 16.33
C LEU A 442 -14.69 14.43 16.45
N LYS A 443 -14.72 13.34 15.68
CA LYS A 443 -15.80 12.36 15.63
C LYS A 443 -15.46 11.06 16.35
N CYS A 444 -14.20 10.62 16.26
CA CYS A 444 -13.72 9.39 16.87
C CYS A 444 -12.52 9.67 17.76
N LEU A 445 -12.62 9.29 19.03
CA LEU A 445 -11.57 9.42 20.02
C LEU A 445 -11.30 8.06 20.65
N ASP A 446 -10.07 7.57 20.48
CA ASP A 446 -9.60 6.34 21.12
C ASP A 446 -8.55 6.67 22.17
N ILE A 447 -8.93 6.49 23.44
CA ILE A 447 -8.10 6.63 24.64
C ILE A 447 -7.99 5.29 25.39
N SER A 448 -8.33 4.18 24.75
CA SER A 448 -8.28 2.85 25.36
C SER A 448 -6.86 2.44 25.76
N HIS A 449 -6.73 1.47 26.67
CA HIS A 449 -5.42 0.98 27.14
C HIS A 449 -4.52 2.11 27.67
N ASN A 450 -5.04 2.92 28.60
CA ASN A 450 -4.33 3.97 29.31
C ASN A 450 -4.46 3.75 30.82
N LYS A 451 -4.20 4.78 31.64
CA LYS A 451 -4.24 4.71 33.10
C LYS A 451 -5.22 5.72 33.72
N LEU A 452 -6.24 6.12 32.98
CA LEU A 452 -7.17 7.17 33.41
C LEU A 452 -8.03 6.69 34.58
N LEU A 453 -8.14 7.51 35.63
CA LEU A 453 -9.02 7.27 36.78
C LEU A 453 -10.42 7.88 36.61
N THR A 454 -10.54 8.90 35.76
CA THR A 454 -11.76 9.66 35.48
C THR A 454 -11.72 10.23 34.06
N LEU A 455 -12.89 10.53 33.48
CA LEU A 455 -13.03 11.28 32.22
C LEU A 455 -13.45 12.75 32.45
N SER A 456 -13.63 13.16 33.70
CA SER A 456 -14.25 14.44 34.05
C SER A 456 -13.50 15.65 33.47
N ASP A 457 -12.17 15.60 33.42
CA ASP A 457 -11.37 16.67 32.82
C ASP A 457 -11.48 16.71 31.30
N ALA A 458 -11.68 15.56 30.64
CA ALA A 458 -11.98 15.53 29.21
C ALA A 458 -13.36 16.13 28.90
N ALA A 459 -14.34 15.89 29.77
CA ALA A 459 -15.71 16.37 29.65
C ALA A 459 -15.86 17.90 29.83
N GLN A 460 -14.90 18.54 30.51
CA GLN A 460 -14.86 20.00 30.63
C GLN A 460 -14.61 20.68 29.27
N THR A 461 -13.93 20.00 28.35
CA THR A 461 -13.82 20.44 26.96
C THR A 461 -15.01 19.90 26.16
N ILE A 462 -15.87 20.79 25.66
CA ILE A 462 -17.02 20.39 24.86
C ILE A 462 -16.55 19.92 23.47
N LEU A 463 -16.61 18.61 23.22
CA LEU A 463 -16.36 17.97 21.92
C LEU A 463 -17.69 17.79 21.18
N VAL A 464 -18.13 18.88 20.55
CA VAL A 464 -19.47 19.02 19.96
C VAL A 464 -19.82 18.00 18.87
N SER A 465 -18.83 17.38 18.23
CA SER A 465 -19.02 16.42 17.13
C SER A 465 -18.61 14.99 17.48
N LEU A 466 -18.26 14.69 18.74
CA LEU A 466 -17.79 13.37 19.12
C LEU A 466 -18.93 12.35 19.03
N GLU A 467 -18.74 11.31 18.22
CA GLU A 467 -19.73 10.26 17.92
C GLU A 467 -19.29 8.90 18.51
N ASP A 468 -17.99 8.58 18.46
CA ASP A 468 -17.37 7.33 18.92
C ASP A 468 -16.27 7.62 19.96
N LEU A 469 -16.50 7.19 21.21
CA LEU A 469 -15.53 7.23 22.29
C LEU A 469 -15.12 5.81 22.68
N ARG A 470 -13.82 5.53 22.64
CA ARG A 470 -13.24 4.28 23.15
C ARG A 470 -12.34 4.56 24.33
N ALA A 471 -12.74 4.11 25.50
CA ALA A 471 -12.03 4.31 26.76
C ALA A 471 -11.88 3.00 27.55
N SER A 472 -11.96 1.85 26.86
CA SER A 472 -11.78 0.54 27.48
C SER A 472 -10.36 0.32 27.99
N PHE A 473 -10.19 -0.61 28.94
CA PHE A 473 -8.88 -0.91 29.55
C PHE A 473 -8.21 0.34 30.16
N ASN A 474 -8.95 1.07 30.99
CA ASN A 474 -8.44 2.14 31.85
C ASN A 474 -8.71 1.78 33.33
N PHE A 475 -8.52 2.72 34.24
CA PHE A 475 -8.82 2.58 35.66
C PHE A 475 -9.99 3.46 36.10
N ILE A 476 -10.95 3.73 35.20
CA ILE A 476 -12.05 4.64 35.48
C ILE A 476 -12.93 4.05 36.57
N THR A 477 -13.19 4.83 37.62
CA THR A 477 -13.91 4.35 38.82
C THR A 477 -15.36 4.82 38.89
N HIS A 478 -15.68 5.98 38.32
CA HIS A 478 -17.02 6.57 38.41
C HIS A 478 -17.38 7.26 37.10
N LEU A 479 -18.67 7.23 36.75
CA LEU A 479 -19.24 7.99 35.62
C LEU A 479 -20.32 8.94 36.14
N GLU A 480 -20.01 10.23 36.23
CA GLU A 480 -20.90 11.26 36.78
C GLU A 480 -21.52 12.16 35.72
N LYS A 481 -20.74 13.10 35.19
CA LYS A 481 -21.13 14.06 34.14
C LYS A 481 -20.23 13.96 32.92
N ASP A 482 -19.51 12.84 32.81
CA ASP A 482 -18.43 12.68 31.84
C ASP A 482 -18.90 12.79 30.39
N PHE A 483 -20.19 12.52 30.09
CA PHE A 483 -20.72 12.67 28.73
C PHE A 483 -21.37 14.04 28.45
N HIS A 484 -21.47 14.94 29.44
CA HIS A 484 -22.00 16.31 29.25
C HIS A 484 -21.23 17.07 28.17
N GLY A 485 -19.92 16.84 28.07
CA GLY A 485 -19.05 17.43 27.06
C GLY A 485 -19.22 16.84 25.66
N PHE A 486 -19.98 15.75 25.48
CA PHE A 486 -20.07 14.98 24.24
C PHE A 486 -21.52 14.92 23.73
N PRO A 487 -22.08 16.04 23.25
CA PRO A 487 -23.52 16.14 22.98
C PRO A 487 -24.03 15.22 21.86
N GLN A 488 -23.15 14.76 20.96
CA GLN A 488 -23.48 13.92 19.81
C GLN A 488 -23.03 12.45 19.96
N LEU A 489 -22.63 12.04 21.17
CA LEU A 489 -22.07 10.71 21.41
C LEU A 489 -23.09 9.62 21.05
N CYS A 490 -22.67 8.65 20.25
CA CYS A 490 -23.49 7.54 19.77
C CYS A 490 -22.92 6.17 20.16
N TRP A 491 -21.62 6.09 20.40
CA TRP A 491 -20.93 4.87 20.80
C TRP A 491 -19.92 5.19 21.90
N ALA A 492 -20.00 4.47 23.01
CA ALA A 492 -19.07 4.58 24.13
C ALA A 492 -18.61 3.19 24.59
N ASP A 493 -17.34 2.86 24.37
CA ASP A 493 -16.73 1.67 24.93
C ASP A 493 -16.02 1.98 26.26
N MET A 494 -16.64 1.57 27.36
CA MET A 494 -16.17 1.74 28.73
C MET A 494 -15.75 0.40 29.37
N SER A 495 -15.59 -0.64 28.56
CA SER A 495 -15.32 -2.00 29.02
C SER A 495 -13.97 -2.11 29.73
N TYR A 496 -13.82 -3.08 30.63
CA TYR A 496 -12.59 -3.39 31.34
C TYR A 496 -12.01 -2.17 32.08
N ASN A 497 -12.87 -1.48 32.83
CA ASN A 497 -12.51 -0.41 33.77
C ASN A 497 -12.76 -0.88 35.22
N GLN A 498 -12.79 0.05 36.18
CA GLN A 498 -13.08 -0.21 37.60
C GLN A 498 -14.36 0.51 38.04
N ILE A 499 -15.38 0.60 37.16
CA ILE A 499 -16.56 1.44 37.40
C ILE A 499 -17.40 0.88 38.56
N GLU A 500 -17.55 1.68 39.61
CA GLU A 500 -18.26 1.40 40.85
C GLU A 500 -19.46 2.34 41.09
N ASP A 501 -19.65 3.40 40.29
CA ASP A 501 -20.91 4.14 40.28
C ASP A 501 -21.20 4.78 38.92
N ILE A 502 -22.49 4.92 38.62
CA ILE A 502 -23.01 5.61 37.44
C ILE A 502 -24.12 6.57 37.90
N SER A 503 -23.95 7.86 37.62
CA SER A 503 -24.94 8.89 37.97
C SER A 503 -26.15 8.88 37.04
N ASN A 504 -27.33 9.26 37.57
CA ASN A 504 -28.53 9.50 36.77
C ASN A 504 -28.36 10.68 35.80
N SER A 505 -27.42 11.58 36.07
CA SER A 505 -27.11 12.74 35.23
C SER A 505 -26.11 12.47 34.13
N LEU A 506 -25.59 11.24 33.98
CA LEU A 506 -24.51 10.93 33.03
C LEU A 506 -24.80 11.45 31.62
N LEU A 507 -26.03 11.27 31.15
CA LEU A 507 -26.48 11.58 29.79
C LEU A 507 -27.15 12.94 29.66
N ASP A 508 -27.10 13.79 30.69
CA ASP A 508 -27.68 15.13 30.56
C ASP A 508 -26.86 15.92 29.52
N HIS A 509 -27.55 16.48 28.52
CA HIS A 509 -26.97 17.13 27.34
C HIS A 509 -26.32 16.21 26.30
N THR A 510 -26.44 14.89 26.45
CA THR A 510 -26.00 13.91 25.44
C THR A 510 -27.19 13.32 24.72
N GLN A 511 -27.21 13.43 23.38
CA GLN A 511 -28.22 12.78 22.57
C GLN A 511 -27.60 12.32 21.24
N CYS A 512 -27.56 11.01 21.04
CA CYS A 512 -27.09 10.45 19.77
C CYS A 512 -28.05 10.85 18.64
N THR A 513 -27.53 11.61 17.68
CA THR A 513 -28.27 11.92 16.46
C THR A 513 -27.41 11.69 15.23
N TYR A 514 -28.00 11.08 14.20
CA TYR A 514 -27.36 10.91 12.90
C TYR A 514 -28.18 11.66 11.85
N HIS A 515 -27.61 12.68 11.23
CA HIS A 515 -28.33 13.60 10.32
C HIS A 515 -29.65 14.16 10.90
N GLY A 516 -29.66 14.46 12.21
CA GLY A 516 -30.84 15.00 12.89
C GLY A 516 -31.92 13.97 13.24
N VAL A 517 -31.66 12.68 12.99
CA VAL A 517 -32.51 11.58 13.42
C VAL A 517 -31.96 11.02 14.73
N ASN A 518 -32.82 10.91 15.75
CA ASN A 518 -32.45 10.27 17.00
C ASN A 518 -32.09 8.81 16.75
N MET A 519 -30.96 8.41 17.31
CA MET A 519 -30.46 7.04 17.27
C MET A 519 -30.18 6.61 18.70
N THR A 520 -30.13 5.31 18.92
CA THR A 520 -29.83 4.75 20.23
C THR A 520 -28.34 4.85 20.53
N LEU A 521 -27.99 5.52 21.64
CA LEU A 521 -26.62 5.53 22.17
C LEU A 521 -26.28 4.16 22.74
N ARG A 522 -25.15 3.57 22.34
CA ARG A 522 -24.66 2.31 22.90
C ARG A 522 -23.49 2.52 23.84
N ILE A 523 -23.60 1.99 25.06
CA ILE A 523 -22.58 2.04 26.10
C ILE A 523 -22.19 0.60 26.47
N TYR A 524 -20.90 0.29 26.37
CA TYR A 524 -20.35 -1.03 26.68
C TYR A 524 -19.62 -0.98 28.02
N LEU A 525 -20.04 -1.81 28.98
CA LEU A 525 -19.52 -1.83 30.36
C LEU A 525 -18.95 -3.20 30.76
N GLN A 526 -18.71 -4.10 29.81
CA GLN A 526 -18.20 -5.45 30.05
C GLN A 526 -16.95 -5.43 30.94
N GLY A 527 -16.80 -6.39 31.84
CA GLY A 527 -15.61 -6.49 32.71
C GLY A 527 -15.49 -5.46 33.84
N ASN A 528 -16.45 -4.56 34.03
CA ASN A 528 -16.54 -3.70 35.20
C ASN A 528 -17.28 -4.42 36.33
N HIS A 529 -16.58 -4.93 37.35
CA HIS A 529 -17.21 -5.74 38.40
C HIS A 529 -18.12 -4.94 39.35
N GLY A 530 -17.81 -3.65 39.56
CA GLY A 530 -18.58 -2.78 40.46
C GLY A 530 -20.04 -2.61 40.03
N ILE A 531 -20.34 -2.63 38.73
CA ILE A 531 -21.71 -2.47 38.21
C ILE A 531 -22.65 -3.64 38.56
N CYS A 532 -22.11 -4.76 39.05
CA CYS A 532 -22.88 -5.93 39.47
C CYS A 532 -23.59 -5.76 40.82
N ASN A 533 -23.39 -4.62 41.49
CA ASN A 533 -24.19 -4.22 42.64
C ASN A 533 -25.66 -4.02 42.23
N LEU A 534 -26.60 -4.52 43.04
CA LEU A 534 -28.05 -4.36 42.82
C LEU A 534 -28.46 -2.88 42.65
N GLN A 535 -27.91 -1.97 43.45
CA GLN A 535 -28.24 -0.55 43.37
C GLN A 535 -27.80 0.07 42.05
N ILE A 536 -26.63 -0.31 41.53
CA ILE A 536 -26.07 0.24 40.29
C ILE A 536 -26.77 -0.36 39.09
N SER A 537 -26.99 -1.68 39.08
CA SER A 537 -27.76 -2.34 38.03
C SER A 537 -29.19 -1.80 37.93
N GLU A 538 -29.84 -1.48 39.05
CA GLU A 538 -31.13 -0.77 39.09
C GLU A 538 -31.05 0.64 38.48
N LYS A 539 -30.00 1.42 38.80
CA LYS A 539 -29.75 2.73 38.16
C LYS A 539 -29.58 2.58 36.64
N ILE A 540 -28.78 1.63 36.18
CA ILE A 540 -28.55 1.35 34.75
C ILE A 540 -29.86 0.99 34.04
N MET A 541 -30.67 0.11 34.64
CA MET A 541 -32.00 -0.23 34.09
C MET A 541 -32.94 0.96 34.05
N LYS A 542 -32.88 1.85 35.04
CA LYS A 542 -33.67 3.08 35.07
C LYS A 542 -33.25 4.05 33.96
N ILE A 543 -31.95 4.26 33.76
CA ILE A 543 -31.41 5.12 32.70
C ILE A 543 -31.87 4.63 31.33
N GLN A 544 -31.74 3.33 31.05
CA GLN A 544 -32.18 2.71 29.79
C GLN A 544 -33.70 2.80 29.55
N LYS A 545 -34.52 2.82 30.60
CA LYS A 545 -35.99 3.01 30.47
C LYS A 545 -36.39 4.47 30.20
N GLN A 546 -35.55 5.43 30.60
CA GLN A 546 -35.87 6.85 30.57
C GLN A 546 -35.26 7.58 29.37
N ARG A 547 -34.26 6.99 28.71
CA ARG A 547 -33.50 7.59 27.60
C ARG A 547 -33.36 6.57 26.46
N ASP A 548 -33.12 7.04 25.24
CA ASP A 548 -32.83 6.19 24.07
C ASP A 548 -31.37 5.71 24.12
N VAL A 549 -31.08 4.78 25.03
CA VAL A 549 -29.75 4.26 25.33
C VAL A 549 -29.78 2.76 25.62
N GLU A 550 -28.80 2.04 25.09
CA GLU A 550 -28.52 0.63 25.37
C GLU A 550 -27.22 0.52 26.16
N MET A 551 -27.28 -0.10 27.34
CA MET A 551 -26.12 -0.33 28.20
C MET A 551 -25.85 -1.84 28.32
N HIS A 552 -24.74 -2.28 27.74
CA HIS A 552 -24.34 -3.69 27.68
C HIS A 552 -23.32 -4.04 28.78
N GLY A 553 -23.23 -5.33 29.16
CA GLY A 553 -22.24 -5.85 30.12
C GLY A 553 -22.81 -6.36 31.46
N LEU A 554 -24.09 -6.10 31.76
CA LEU A 554 -24.74 -6.60 32.99
C LEU A 554 -24.91 -8.13 33.03
N THR A 555 -24.90 -8.80 31.88
CA THR A 555 -24.99 -10.26 31.77
C THR A 555 -23.78 -10.96 32.39
N ASP A 556 -22.64 -10.27 32.48
CA ASP A 556 -21.39 -10.81 33.01
C ASP A 556 -21.43 -10.98 34.54
N CYS A 557 -22.40 -10.34 35.22
CA CYS A 557 -22.59 -10.41 36.66
C CYS A 557 -23.01 -11.79 37.18
N GLN A 558 -23.43 -12.70 36.30
CA GLN A 558 -23.79 -14.08 36.67
C GLN A 558 -22.59 -14.94 37.11
N HIS A 559 -21.34 -14.48 36.92
CA HIS A 559 -20.14 -15.17 37.40
C HIS A 559 -19.53 -14.57 38.68
N ALA A 560 -19.98 -13.39 39.12
CA ALA A 560 -19.47 -12.75 40.34
C ALA A 560 -20.13 -13.29 41.63
N ASN A 561 -21.37 -13.78 41.56
CA ASN A 561 -22.14 -14.25 42.72
C ASN A 561 -21.85 -15.69 43.16
N SER A 562 -21.02 -16.46 42.45
CA SER A 562 -20.68 -17.84 42.82
C SER A 562 -19.57 -17.96 43.87
N THR A 563 -18.90 -16.85 44.23
CA THR A 563 -17.82 -16.84 45.24
C THR A 563 -18.23 -16.33 46.63
N GLN A 564 -19.50 -15.96 46.85
CA GLN A 564 -19.99 -15.49 48.15
C GLN A 564 -20.96 -16.44 48.90
N ILE A 565 -21.19 -17.67 48.43
CA ILE A 565 -22.15 -18.61 49.07
C ILE A 565 -21.48 -19.71 49.92
N HIS A 566 -20.16 -19.66 50.18
CA HIS A 566 -19.46 -20.69 50.99
C HIS A 566 -18.94 -20.28 52.37
N VAL A 567 -19.56 -19.29 53.03
CA VAL A 567 -19.27 -19.00 54.45
C VAL A 567 -20.55 -18.68 55.23
N ALA A 568 -21.45 -19.65 55.40
CA ALA A 568 -22.52 -19.58 56.42
C ALA A 568 -23.15 -20.97 56.69
N SER A 569 -22.37 -21.96 57.08
CA SER A 569 -22.91 -23.16 57.76
C SER A 569 -21.80 -24.01 58.37
N SER A 570 -21.25 -23.54 59.49
CA SER A 570 -20.67 -24.43 60.51
C SER A 570 -20.34 -23.61 61.75
N LEU A 571 -21.26 -23.56 62.71
CA LEU A 571 -20.97 -23.57 64.15
C LEU A 571 -22.25 -23.65 64.98
N LEU A 572 -22.27 -24.68 65.83
CA LEU A 572 -22.98 -24.85 67.12
C LEU A 572 -24.35 -25.54 67.15
N VAL A 573 -24.26 -26.81 67.60
CA VAL A 573 -25.14 -27.64 68.47
C VAL A 573 -26.57 -27.90 68.04
#